data_AF-A0A817R4E7-F1
#
_entry.id   AF-A0A817R4E7-F1
#
_cell.length_a   1.000
_cell.length_b   1.000
_cell.length_c   1.000
_cell.angle_alpha   90.00
_cell.angle_beta   90.00
_cell.angle_gamma   90.00
#
_symmetry.space_group_name_H-M   'P 1'
#
loop_
_entity.id
_entity.type
_entity.pdbx_description
1 polymer ?
#
loop_
_entity_poly.entity_id
_entity_poly.type
_entity_poly.pdbx_seq_one_letter_code
_entity_poly.pdbx_strand_id
1 'polypeptide(L)'
;MHIVSSQSDLLVEELPLISSKTLRFNELLYDIGNPTIISNVSLPTNFIDAQRKLRQWLEQTEQALLNDKVRFGDLQTINAKKKIYKDLFDQTVEQEHIMEELNVIAREYYSKLSIDISRRLQEELTNYQDRLYDVKMFLSERLAKYNQADKTLSDFERGIEEVRLWIRNVQPRLNANDSSYTDSRALENQLGRSQILQHEIREMQTTINRLNKDVVDLTQDADENLGRHLREQMKELNESWSHIISSTKIFSQNIQVRQTTKKNRDLFSQ
;
A
#
# COMPACT_ATOMS: atom_id res chain seq x y z
N MET A 1 -0.27 20.91 20.02
CA MET A 1 0.34 19.60 19.70
C MET A 1 0.01 19.34 18.24
N HIS A 2 1.05 19.23 17.41
CA HIS A 2 0.98 19.34 15.96
C HIS A 2 0.05 18.31 15.34
N ILE A 3 -0.86 18.80 14.49
CA ILE A 3 -1.60 18.01 13.52
C ILE A 3 -0.55 17.44 12.56
N VAL A 4 -0.26 16.15 12.68
CA VAL A 4 0.44 15.43 11.64
C VAL A 4 -0.58 15.25 10.52
N SER A 5 -0.63 16.23 9.63
CA SER A 5 -1.24 16.08 8.31
C SER A 5 -0.56 14.87 7.67
N SER A 6 -1.30 13.78 7.54
CA SER A 6 -0.80 12.59 6.87
C SER A 6 -0.55 12.97 5.41
N GLN A 7 0.59 12.59 4.83
CA GLN A 7 0.86 12.79 3.39
C GLN A 7 -0.24 12.20 2.48
N SER A 8 -1.12 11.35 3.03
CA SER A 8 -2.32 10.84 2.38
C SER A 8 -3.40 11.90 2.10
N ASP A 9 -3.54 12.92 2.96
CA ASP A 9 -4.55 13.99 2.79
C ASP A 9 -4.18 14.99 1.68
N LEU A 10 -2.88 15.12 1.35
CA LEU A 10 -2.40 15.90 0.20
C LEU A 10 -2.71 15.24 -1.15
N LEU A 11 -2.94 13.92 -1.17
CA LEU A 11 -3.04 13.12 -2.40
C LEU A 11 -4.47 12.96 -2.93
N VAL A 12 -5.49 13.37 -2.18
CA VAL A 12 -6.88 13.44 -2.65
C VAL A 12 -7.12 14.73 -3.44
N GLU A 13 -6.31 15.77 -3.24
CA GLU A 13 -6.42 17.06 -3.93
C GLU A 13 -5.68 17.14 -5.29
N GLU A 14 -4.86 16.14 -5.66
CA GLU A 14 -4.08 16.17 -6.92
C GLU A 14 -4.74 15.46 -8.12
N LEU A 15 -5.70 14.56 -7.89
CA LEU A 15 -6.52 13.97 -8.97
C LEU A 15 -7.38 15.02 -9.74
N PRO A 16 -7.96 16.04 -9.08
CA PRO A 16 -8.56 17.19 -9.75
C PRO A 16 -7.59 17.98 -10.64
N LEU A 17 -6.28 17.99 -10.33
CA LEU A 17 -5.28 18.66 -11.16
C LEU A 17 -5.09 17.95 -12.50
N ILE A 18 -5.01 16.61 -12.52
CA ILE A 18 -4.98 15.81 -13.76
C ILE A 18 -6.26 16.04 -14.56
N SER A 19 -7.42 15.92 -13.89
CA SER A 19 -8.72 16.08 -14.55
C SER A 19 -8.89 17.48 -15.14
N SER A 20 -8.43 18.53 -14.45
CA SER A 20 -8.44 19.91 -14.96
C SER A 20 -7.50 20.12 -16.15
N LYS A 21 -6.33 19.46 -16.17
CA LYS A 21 -5.39 19.47 -17.30
C LYS A 21 -5.95 18.71 -18.51
N THR A 22 -6.59 17.56 -18.30
CA THR A 22 -7.26 16.77 -19.36
C THR A 22 -8.50 17.49 -19.93
N LEU A 23 -9.31 18.14 -19.08
CA LEU A 23 -10.53 18.84 -19.50
C LEU A 23 -10.21 20.12 -20.30
N ARG A 24 -9.24 20.92 -19.84
CA ARG A 24 -8.79 22.15 -20.52
C ARG A 24 -8.16 21.89 -21.88
N PHE A 25 -7.61 20.69 -22.10
CA PHE A 25 -6.98 20.30 -23.36
C PHE A 25 -7.98 19.83 -24.42
N ASN A 26 -9.06 19.14 -24.03
CA ASN A 26 -10.14 18.76 -24.95
C ASN A 26 -10.84 19.99 -25.57
N GLU A 27 -10.92 21.10 -24.84
CA GLU A 27 -11.44 22.38 -25.34
C GLU A 27 -10.47 23.04 -26.34
N LEU A 28 -9.16 22.85 -26.19
CA LEU A 28 -8.11 23.43 -27.05
C LEU A 28 -7.96 22.72 -28.41
N LEU A 29 -8.26 21.41 -28.46
CA LEU A 29 -8.23 20.63 -29.71
C LEU A 29 -9.38 20.96 -30.68
N TYR A 30 -10.51 21.48 -30.16
CA TYR A 30 -11.59 21.99 -31.02
C TYR A 30 -11.14 23.20 -31.84
N ASP A 31 -10.25 24.03 -31.27
CA ASP A 31 -9.72 25.23 -31.93
C ASP A 31 -8.54 24.95 -32.88
N ILE A 32 -7.72 23.93 -32.59
CA ILE A 32 -6.60 23.52 -33.46
C ILE A 32 -7.10 22.77 -34.71
N GLY A 33 -8.28 22.15 -34.65
CA GLY A 33 -8.94 21.50 -35.79
C GLY A 33 -9.53 22.45 -36.84
N ASN A 34 -9.50 23.78 -36.62
CA ASN A 34 -10.06 24.77 -37.56
C ASN A 34 -9.02 25.18 -38.62
N PRO A 35 -9.18 24.79 -39.89
CA PRO A 35 -8.13 24.84 -40.92
C PRO A 35 -7.96 26.22 -41.59
N THR A 36 -7.96 27.32 -40.84
CA THR A 36 -8.02 28.67 -41.44
C THR A 36 -6.79 29.57 -41.21
N ILE A 37 -5.64 29.08 -40.75
CA ILE A 37 -4.43 29.93 -40.72
C ILE A 37 -3.28 29.28 -41.50
N ILE A 38 -3.08 29.87 -42.68
CA ILE A 38 -2.18 29.52 -43.77
C ILE A 38 -0.72 29.63 -43.34
N SER A 39 0.03 28.52 -43.46
CA SER A 39 1.39 28.55 -43.97
C SER A 39 1.64 27.29 -44.80
N ASN A 40 2.20 27.45 -46.00
CA ASN A 40 2.45 26.36 -46.97
C ASN A 40 3.62 25.44 -46.56
N VAL A 41 3.99 25.39 -45.27
CA VAL A 41 5.05 24.51 -44.75
C VAL A 41 4.40 23.47 -43.86
N SER A 42 4.22 22.27 -44.41
CA SER A 42 3.78 21.10 -43.65
C SER A 42 4.93 20.56 -42.81
N LEU A 43 4.64 20.17 -41.58
CA LEU A 43 5.59 19.41 -40.75
C LEU A 43 5.91 18.06 -41.43
N PRO A 44 7.11 17.50 -41.18
CA PRO A 44 7.51 16.19 -41.71
C PRO A 44 6.57 15.07 -41.29
N THR A 45 6.40 14.06 -42.14
CA THR A 45 5.57 12.90 -41.84
C THR A 45 6.01 12.17 -40.56
N ASN A 46 7.33 12.02 -40.34
CA ASN A 46 7.86 11.41 -39.13
C ASN A 46 7.52 12.22 -37.86
N PHE A 47 7.50 13.56 -37.93
CA PHE A 47 7.01 14.39 -36.83
C PHE A 47 5.54 14.11 -36.53
N ILE A 48 4.69 14.11 -37.57
CA ILE A 48 3.25 13.88 -37.43
C ILE A 48 2.98 12.48 -36.84
N ASP A 49 3.73 11.48 -37.27
CA ASP A 49 3.59 10.11 -36.79
C ASP A 49 4.06 9.97 -35.33
N ALA A 50 5.21 10.55 -34.96
CA ALA A 50 5.71 10.61 -33.59
C ALA A 50 4.72 11.32 -32.67
N GLN A 51 4.18 12.47 -33.09
CA GLN A 51 3.20 13.24 -32.33
C GLN A 51 1.91 12.44 -32.12
N ARG A 52 1.43 11.74 -33.16
CA ARG A 52 0.24 10.89 -33.06
C ARG A 52 0.42 9.77 -32.03
N LYS A 53 1.58 9.10 -32.06
CA LYS A 53 1.90 8.01 -31.12
C LYS A 53 1.92 8.52 -29.67
N LEU A 54 2.66 9.59 -29.39
CA LEU A 54 2.76 10.17 -28.05
C LEU A 54 1.39 10.62 -27.53
N ARG A 55 0.62 11.34 -28.37
CA ARG A 55 -0.73 11.79 -28.04
C ARG A 55 -1.65 10.62 -27.67
N GLN A 56 -1.68 9.58 -28.49
CA GLN A 56 -2.53 8.41 -28.25
C GLN A 56 -2.15 7.70 -26.95
N TRP A 57 -0.85 7.52 -26.69
CA TRP A 57 -0.39 6.89 -25.46
C TRP A 57 -0.75 7.73 -24.22
N LEU A 58 -0.54 9.05 -24.28
CA LEU A 58 -0.91 9.97 -23.19
C LEU A 58 -2.40 9.90 -22.91
N GLU A 59 -3.24 10.03 -23.93
CA GLU A 59 -4.71 9.97 -23.77
C GLU A 59 -5.17 8.65 -23.15
N GLN A 60 -4.64 7.52 -23.64
CA GLN A 60 -5.01 6.20 -23.10
C GLN A 60 -4.55 6.03 -21.65
N THR A 61 -3.33 6.44 -21.33
CA THR A 61 -2.77 6.29 -19.98
C THR A 61 -3.44 7.22 -18.99
N GLU A 62 -3.69 8.48 -19.36
CA GLU A 62 -4.46 9.43 -18.56
C GLU A 62 -5.87 8.92 -18.28
N GLN A 63 -6.57 8.38 -19.30
CA GLN A 63 -7.89 7.78 -19.10
C GLN A 63 -7.84 6.55 -18.19
N ALA A 64 -6.82 5.68 -18.33
CA ALA A 64 -6.64 4.55 -17.44
C ALA A 64 -6.41 5.01 -15.99
N LEU A 65 -5.60 6.05 -15.79
CA LEU A 65 -5.37 6.65 -14.48
C LEU A 65 -6.67 7.26 -13.90
N LEU A 66 -7.41 8.03 -14.69
CA LEU A 66 -8.65 8.68 -14.23
C LEU A 66 -9.73 7.67 -13.81
N ASN A 67 -9.87 6.58 -14.57
CA ASN A 67 -10.91 5.58 -14.32
C ASN A 67 -10.56 4.63 -13.17
N ASP A 68 -9.28 4.35 -12.95
CA ASP A 68 -8.84 3.43 -11.92
C ASP A 68 -8.53 4.17 -10.62
N LYS A 69 -9.51 4.29 -9.72
CA LYS A 69 -9.25 4.81 -8.36
C LYS A 69 -8.48 3.78 -7.56
N VAL A 70 -7.52 4.23 -6.72
CA VAL A 70 -6.78 3.33 -5.83
C VAL A 70 -7.79 2.66 -4.89
N ARG A 71 -7.92 1.34 -5.03
CA ARG A 71 -8.76 0.51 -4.17
C ARG A 71 -8.17 -0.88 -4.08
N PHE A 72 -7.79 -1.31 -2.89
CA PHE A 72 -7.10 -2.57 -2.68
C PHE A 72 -8.10 -3.72 -2.57
N GLY A 73 -7.96 -4.72 -3.45
CA GLY A 73 -8.59 -6.02 -3.33
C GLY A 73 -7.64 -7.04 -2.70
N ASP A 74 -7.87 -8.33 -2.94
CA ASP A 74 -6.95 -9.38 -2.51
C ASP A 74 -5.53 -9.24 -3.10
N LEU A 75 -4.57 -10.04 -2.58
CA LEU A 75 -3.18 -10.02 -3.06
C LEU A 75 -3.07 -10.27 -4.57
N GLN A 76 -3.95 -11.08 -5.16
CA GLN A 76 -3.96 -11.30 -6.60
C GLN A 76 -4.32 -10.02 -7.36
N THR A 77 -5.35 -9.31 -6.91
CA THR A 77 -5.80 -8.04 -7.49
C THR A 77 -4.75 -6.96 -7.32
N ILE A 78 -4.15 -6.83 -6.13
CA ILE A 78 -3.05 -5.91 -5.86
C ILE A 78 -1.88 -6.18 -6.82
N ASN A 79 -1.46 -7.44 -6.95
CA ASN A 79 -0.33 -7.80 -7.82
C ASN A 79 -0.64 -7.61 -9.31
N ALA A 80 -1.87 -7.88 -9.74
CA ALA A 80 -2.31 -7.57 -11.10
C ALA A 80 -2.22 -6.06 -11.38
N LYS A 81 -2.70 -5.22 -10.44
CA LYS A 81 -2.61 -3.76 -10.55
C LYS A 81 -1.16 -3.25 -10.55
N LYS A 82 -0.31 -3.77 -9.66
CA LYS A 82 1.14 -3.48 -9.64
C LYS A 82 1.77 -3.73 -11.02
N LYS A 83 1.46 -4.87 -11.62
CA LYS A 83 1.97 -5.22 -12.95
C LYS A 83 1.53 -4.21 -14.00
N ILE A 84 0.24 -3.86 -14.06
CA ILE A 84 -0.29 -2.87 -15.02
C ILE A 84 0.44 -1.53 -14.86
N TYR A 85 0.55 -1.00 -13.63
CA TYR A 85 1.22 0.29 -13.41
C TYR A 85 2.71 0.24 -13.70
N LYS A 86 3.36 -0.88 -13.39
CA LYS A 86 4.76 -1.09 -13.74
C LYS A 86 4.96 -1.09 -15.26
N ASP A 87 4.14 -1.83 -15.99
CA ASP A 87 4.23 -1.92 -17.46
C ASP A 87 4.01 -0.53 -18.10
N LEU A 88 3.05 0.25 -17.60
CA LEU A 88 2.83 1.64 -18.05
C LEU A 88 3.99 2.57 -17.67
N PHE A 89 4.55 2.43 -16.48
CA PHE A 89 5.70 3.23 -16.04
C PHE A 89 6.93 2.92 -16.90
N ASP A 90 7.21 1.65 -17.18
CA ASP A 90 8.32 1.23 -18.02
C ASP A 90 8.15 1.76 -19.47
N GLN A 91 6.92 1.86 -19.98
CA GLN A 91 6.63 2.48 -21.28
C GLN A 91 6.96 3.98 -21.37
N THR A 92 7.03 4.70 -20.23
CA THR A 92 7.34 6.14 -20.23
C THR A 92 8.70 6.43 -20.88
N VAL A 93 9.64 5.48 -20.81
CA VAL A 93 10.98 5.61 -21.43
C VAL A 93 10.87 5.77 -22.95
N GLU A 94 10.03 4.97 -23.60
CA GLU A 94 9.80 5.09 -25.06
C GLU A 94 9.15 6.43 -25.40
N GLN A 95 8.25 6.92 -24.54
CA GLN A 95 7.58 8.21 -24.74
C GLN A 95 8.53 9.39 -24.55
N GLU A 96 9.48 9.29 -23.60
CA GLU A 96 10.57 10.27 -23.43
C GLU A 96 11.45 10.34 -24.68
N HIS A 97 11.74 9.20 -25.32
CA HIS A 97 12.45 9.18 -26.60
C HIS A 97 11.65 9.81 -27.75
N ILE A 98 10.35 9.53 -27.85
CA ILE A 98 9.47 10.18 -28.84
C ILE A 98 9.41 11.69 -28.61
N MET A 99 9.35 12.13 -27.35
CA MET A 99 9.36 13.56 -27.00
C MET A 99 10.67 14.24 -27.42
N GLU A 100 11.82 13.59 -27.21
CA GLU A 100 13.11 14.10 -27.68
C GLU A 100 13.18 14.17 -29.22
N GLU A 101 12.67 13.15 -29.93
CA GLU A 101 12.57 13.15 -31.39
C GLU A 101 11.74 14.35 -31.89
N LEU A 102 10.58 14.59 -31.28
CA LEU A 102 9.73 15.74 -31.61
C LEU A 102 10.46 17.07 -31.39
N ASN A 103 11.19 17.21 -30.28
CA ASN A 103 11.98 18.40 -29.97
C ASN A 103 13.15 18.61 -30.95
N VAL A 104 13.82 17.55 -31.39
CA VAL A 104 14.88 17.63 -32.41
C VAL A 104 14.29 18.11 -33.75
N ILE A 105 13.23 17.46 -34.23
CA ILE A 105 12.63 17.81 -35.52
C ILE A 105 12.05 19.25 -35.48
N ALA A 106 11.39 19.64 -34.39
CA ALA A 106 10.85 21.00 -34.27
C ALA A 106 11.94 22.07 -34.32
N ARG A 107 13.09 21.82 -33.66
CA ARG A 107 14.26 22.72 -33.72
C ARG A 107 14.77 22.94 -35.14
N GLU A 108 14.79 21.90 -35.96
CA GLU A 108 15.20 21.99 -37.37
C GLU A 108 14.20 22.76 -38.26
N TYR A 109 12.94 22.85 -37.82
CA TYR A 109 11.85 23.45 -38.60
C TYR A 109 11.48 24.87 -38.16
N TYR A 110 11.87 25.34 -36.96
CA TYR A 110 11.53 26.70 -36.50
C TYR A 110 11.95 27.81 -37.46
N SER A 111 13.09 27.67 -38.15
CA SER A 111 13.56 28.66 -39.13
C SER A 111 12.74 28.68 -40.43
N LYS A 112 11.93 27.65 -40.68
CA LYS A 112 11.09 27.49 -41.88
C LYS A 112 9.62 27.87 -41.63
N LEU A 113 9.23 28.02 -40.37
CA LEU A 113 7.86 28.31 -39.94
C LEU A 113 7.70 29.80 -39.64
N SER A 114 6.47 30.32 -39.74
CA SER A 114 6.18 31.66 -39.26
C SER A 114 6.31 31.73 -37.74
N ILE A 115 6.54 32.94 -37.20
CA ILE A 115 6.67 33.17 -35.75
C ILE A 115 5.45 32.63 -34.99
N ASP A 116 4.24 32.85 -35.51
CA ASP A 116 3.01 32.40 -34.87
C ASP A 116 2.91 30.87 -34.80
N ILE A 117 3.32 30.17 -35.86
CA ILE A 117 3.27 28.70 -35.92
C ILE A 117 4.37 28.10 -35.06
N SER A 118 5.58 28.67 -35.09
CA SER A 118 6.68 28.28 -34.21
C SER A 118 6.30 28.41 -32.73
N ARG A 119 5.64 29.51 -32.35
CA ARG A 119 5.15 29.71 -30.97
C ARG A 119 4.13 28.65 -30.58
N ARG A 120 3.11 28.41 -31.42
CA ARG A 120 2.09 27.37 -31.16
C ARG A 120 2.70 25.98 -31.03
N LEU A 121 3.67 25.65 -31.88
CA LEU A 121 4.38 24.37 -31.83
C LEU A 121 5.17 24.21 -30.52
N GLN A 122 5.84 25.27 -30.06
CA GLN A 122 6.53 25.26 -28.76
C GLN A 122 5.57 25.05 -27.59
N GLU A 123 4.40 25.70 -27.63
CA GLU A 123 3.36 25.54 -26.61
C GLU A 123 2.84 24.10 -26.57
N GLU A 124 2.57 23.48 -27.72
CA GLU A 124 2.15 22.09 -27.82
C GLU A 124 3.21 21.10 -27.32
N LEU A 125 4.48 21.29 -27.69
CA LEU A 125 5.57 20.44 -27.21
C LEU A 125 5.79 20.57 -25.70
N THR A 126 5.68 21.79 -25.17
CA THR A 126 5.71 22.04 -23.72
C THR A 126 4.56 21.30 -23.04
N ASN A 127 3.34 21.36 -23.60
CA ASN A 127 2.19 20.65 -23.07
C ASN A 127 2.40 19.13 -23.02
N TYR A 128 2.94 18.53 -24.08
CA TYR A 128 3.25 17.10 -24.07
C TYR A 128 4.27 16.73 -23.02
N GLN A 129 5.30 17.55 -22.86
CA GLN A 129 6.36 17.31 -21.88
C GLN A 129 5.82 17.39 -20.45
N ASP A 130 4.98 18.39 -20.15
CA ASP A 130 4.33 18.52 -18.84
C ASP A 130 3.40 17.32 -18.54
N ARG A 131 2.59 16.91 -19.54
CA ARG A 131 1.69 15.75 -19.39
C ARG A 131 2.46 14.45 -19.18
N LEU A 132 3.53 14.22 -19.94
CA LEU A 132 4.38 13.05 -19.79
C LEU A 132 5.03 13.00 -18.40
N TYR A 133 5.50 14.15 -17.90
CA TYR A 133 6.03 14.28 -16.55
C TYR A 133 4.97 13.94 -15.50
N ASP A 134 3.78 14.55 -15.59
CA ASP A 134 2.67 14.29 -14.68
C ASP A 134 2.30 12.79 -14.67
N VAL A 135 2.07 12.19 -15.85
CA VAL A 135 1.73 10.77 -15.98
C VAL A 135 2.78 9.88 -15.33
N LYS A 136 4.07 10.14 -15.56
CA LYS A 136 5.17 9.39 -14.95
C LYS A 136 5.18 9.50 -13.43
N MET A 137 4.94 10.70 -12.90
CA MET A 137 4.82 10.94 -11.45
C MET A 137 3.64 10.15 -10.86
N PHE A 138 2.45 10.23 -11.46
CA PHE A 138 1.27 9.50 -10.97
C PHE A 138 1.43 7.98 -11.04
N LEU A 139 2.05 7.46 -12.09
CA LEU A 139 2.35 6.03 -12.22
C LEU A 139 3.31 5.57 -11.11
N SER A 140 4.36 6.35 -10.83
CA SER A 140 5.31 6.08 -9.75
C SER A 140 4.62 6.04 -8.38
N GLU A 141 3.78 7.03 -8.08
CA GLU A 141 3.05 7.10 -6.82
C GLU A 141 2.06 5.94 -6.64
N ARG A 142 1.31 5.60 -7.69
CA ARG A 142 0.40 4.44 -7.65
C ARG A 142 1.17 3.15 -7.41
N LEU A 143 2.28 2.96 -8.13
CA LEU A 143 3.12 1.79 -7.95
C LEU A 143 3.66 1.71 -6.51
N ALA A 144 4.08 2.83 -5.92
CA ALA A 144 4.49 2.91 -4.52
C ALA A 144 3.36 2.52 -3.55
N LYS A 145 2.14 3.05 -3.74
CA LYS A 145 0.96 2.70 -2.92
C LYS A 145 0.64 1.21 -2.99
N TYR A 146 0.57 0.64 -4.18
CA TYR A 146 0.30 -0.79 -4.34
C TYR A 146 1.44 -1.67 -3.82
N ASN A 147 2.70 -1.27 -3.95
CA ASN A 147 3.83 -1.98 -3.35
C ASN A 147 3.77 -1.98 -1.82
N GLN A 148 3.39 -0.84 -1.22
CA GLN A 148 3.21 -0.75 0.22
C GLN A 148 2.03 -1.62 0.69
N ALA A 149 0.90 -1.59 -0.01
CA ALA A 149 -0.26 -2.42 0.30
C ALA A 149 0.06 -3.93 0.19
N ASP A 150 0.73 -4.36 -0.88
CA ASP A 150 1.19 -5.75 -1.08
C ASP A 150 2.07 -6.23 0.08
N LYS A 151 3.03 -5.41 0.49
CA LYS A 151 3.90 -5.71 1.61
C LYS A 151 3.13 -5.78 2.92
N THR A 152 2.34 -4.75 3.24
CA THR A 152 1.59 -4.69 4.51
C THR A 152 0.58 -5.84 4.60
N LEU A 153 -0.12 -6.17 3.51
CA LEU A 153 -1.08 -7.27 3.49
C LEU A 153 -0.38 -8.64 3.65
N SER A 154 0.73 -8.86 2.96
CA SER A 154 1.53 -10.09 3.13
C SER A 154 2.07 -10.23 4.56
N ASP A 155 2.58 -9.13 5.15
CA ASP A 155 3.08 -9.10 6.51
C ASP A 155 1.97 -9.27 7.56
N PHE A 156 0.75 -8.82 7.24
CA PHE A 156 -0.45 -9.01 8.04
C PHE A 156 -0.86 -10.49 8.03
N GLU A 157 -1.03 -11.11 6.86
CA GLU A 157 -1.42 -12.51 6.71
C GLU A 157 -0.45 -13.45 7.44
N ARG A 158 0.86 -13.22 7.27
CA ARG A 158 1.89 -13.98 7.97
C ARG A 158 1.83 -13.81 9.48
N GLY A 159 1.65 -12.59 9.97
CA GLY A 159 1.58 -12.33 11.41
C GLY A 159 0.31 -12.90 12.05
N ILE A 160 -0.82 -12.90 11.33
CA ILE A 160 -2.05 -13.57 11.76
C ILE A 160 -1.78 -15.07 11.98
N GLU A 161 -1.13 -15.72 11.01
CA GLU A 161 -0.83 -17.15 11.13
C GLU A 161 0.19 -17.44 12.22
N GLU A 162 1.22 -16.62 12.37
CA GLU A 162 2.21 -16.71 13.45
C GLU A 162 1.51 -16.72 14.83
N VAL A 163 0.61 -15.76 15.07
CA VAL A 163 -0.13 -15.68 16.33
C VAL A 163 -1.10 -16.84 16.49
N ARG A 164 -1.84 -17.25 15.43
CA ARG A 164 -2.76 -18.40 15.49
C ARG A 164 -2.02 -19.70 15.86
N LEU A 165 -0.86 -19.94 15.25
CA LEU A 165 -0.01 -21.08 15.56
C LEU A 165 0.49 -21.03 16.99
N TRP A 166 0.95 -19.86 17.44
CA TRP A 166 1.38 -19.67 18.82
C TRP A 166 0.25 -19.95 19.82
N ILE A 167 -0.96 -19.42 19.59
CA ILE A 167 -2.15 -19.66 20.41
C ILE A 167 -2.45 -21.16 20.48
N ARG A 168 -2.44 -21.86 19.33
CA ARG A 168 -2.67 -23.30 19.25
C ARG A 168 -1.66 -24.11 20.06
N ASN A 169 -0.42 -23.66 20.13
CA ASN A 169 0.65 -24.31 20.90
C ASN A 169 0.56 -24.02 22.40
N VAL A 170 0.10 -22.82 22.79
CA VAL A 170 0.00 -22.40 24.19
C VAL A 170 -1.26 -22.91 24.88
N GLN A 171 -2.38 -22.99 24.17
CA GLN A 171 -3.66 -23.40 24.76
C GLN A 171 -3.59 -24.76 25.49
N PRO A 172 -2.94 -25.82 24.97
CA PRO A 172 -2.77 -27.09 25.68
C PRO A 172 -1.86 -26.97 26.91
N ARG A 173 -0.82 -26.10 26.86
CA ARG A 173 0.10 -25.86 27.98
C ARG A 173 -0.62 -25.25 29.18
N LEU A 174 -1.61 -24.39 28.92
CA LEU A 174 -2.45 -23.76 29.94
C LEU A 174 -3.49 -24.73 30.53
N ASN A 175 -3.98 -25.67 29.73
CA ASN A 175 -4.99 -26.64 30.12
C ASN A 175 -4.42 -27.90 30.81
N ALA A 176 -3.09 -28.08 30.79
CA ALA A 176 -2.42 -29.20 31.44
C ALA A 176 -2.59 -29.12 32.97
N ASN A 177 -3.55 -29.89 33.50
CA ASN A 177 -3.73 -30.09 34.93
C ASN A 177 -2.63 -31.02 35.47
N ASP A 178 -1.49 -30.46 35.87
CA ASP A 178 -0.52 -31.21 36.66
C ASP A 178 -1.06 -31.33 38.09
N SER A 179 -1.59 -32.50 38.41
CA SER A 179 -2.14 -32.87 39.72
C SER A 179 -1.08 -33.20 40.77
N SER A 180 0.19 -32.92 40.49
CA SER A 180 1.30 -33.12 41.44
C SER A 180 1.37 -31.96 42.42
N TYR A 181 0.55 -32.03 43.48
CA TYR A 181 0.49 -31.01 44.54
C TYR A 181 1.64 -31.08 45.55
N THR A 182 2.54 -32.08 45.44
CA THR A 182 3.49 -32.41 46.51
C THR A 182 4.95 -32.33 46.09
N ASP A 183 5.29 -32.43 44.81
CA ASP A 183 6.70 -32.40 44.35
C ASP A 183 7.22 -30.95 44.19
N SER A 184 8.29 -30.60 44.90
CA SER A 184 8.94 -29.27 44.81
C SER A 184 9.48 -29.03 43.40
N ARG A 185 10.03 -30.07 42.76
CA ARG A 185 10.61 -29.95 41.42
C ARG A 185 9.54 -29.69 40.37
N ALA A 186 8.37 -30.32 40.49
CA ALA A 186 7.24 -30.06 39.61
C ALA A 186 6.77 -28.61 39.67
N LEU A 187 6.71 -28.03 40.89
CA LEU A 187 6.32 -26.63 41.08
C LEU A 187 7.37 -25.64 40.55
N GLU A 188 8.66 -25.90 40.78
CA GLU A 188 9.76 -25.09 40.21
C GLU A 188 9.74 -25.11 38.68
N ASN A 189 9.53 -26.28 38.08
CA ASN A 189 9.38 -26.43 36.63
C ASN A 189 8.17 -25.64 36.10
N GLN A 190 7.03 -25.65 36.80
CA GLN A 190 5.86 -24.85 36.44
C GLN A 190 6.12 -23.35 36.52
N LEU A 191 6.87 -22.90 37.53
CA LEU A 191 7.25 -21.50 37.65
C LEU A 191 8.14 -21.06 36.48
N GLY A 192 9.16 -21.85 36.15
CA GLY A 192 10.02 -21.61 34.99
C GLY A 192 9.23 -21.56 33.68
N ARG A 193 8.32 -22.52 33.45
CA ARG A 193 7.41 -22.52 32.29
C ARG A 193 6.51 -21.28 32.25
N SER A 194 6.00 -20.83 33.41
CA SER A 194 5.20 -19.61 33.51
C SER A 194 6.02 -18.37 33.16
N GLN A 195 7.28 -18.29 33.57
CA GLN A 195 8.15 -17.15 33.23
C GLN A 195 8.46 -17.08 31.74
N ILE A 196 8.76 -18.23 31.11
CA ILE A 196 8.94 -18.32 29.66
C ILE A 196 7.67 -17.88 28.93
N LEU A 197 6.51 -18.39 29.35
CA LEU A 197 5.24 -18.00 28.74
C LEU A 197 4.96 -16.50 28.86
N GLN A 198 5.32 -15.87 29.98
CA GLN A 198 5.20 -14.42 30.14
C GLN A 198 6.12 -13.65 29.19
N HIS A 199 7.28 -14.19 28.84
CA HIS A 199 8.14 -13.61 27.80
C HIS A 199 7.50 -13.73 26.41
N GLU A 200 7.09 -14.93 26.04
CA GLU A 200 6.42 -15.21 24.76
C GLU A 200 5.19 -14.31 24.55
N ILE A 201 4.40 -14.09 25.61
CA ILE A 201 3.24 -13.18 25.57
C ILE A 201 3.64 -11.75 25.23
N ARG A 202 4.76 -11.23 25.77
CA ARG A 202 5.21 -9.86 25.47
C ARG A 202 5.65 -9.72 24.02
N GLU A 203 6.33 -10.73 23.48
CA GLU A 203 6.72 -10.76 22.06
C GLU A 203 5.48 -10.78 21.16
N MET A 204 4.55 -11.69 21.43
CA MET A 204 3.30 -11.79 20.66
C MET A 204 2.41 -10.55 20.81
N GLN A 205 2.39 -9.89 21.97
CA GLN A 205 1.67 -8.62 22.14
C GLN A 205 2.20 -7.53 21.20
N THR A 206 3.51 -7.52 20.94
CA THR A 206 4.11 -6.59 19.97
C THR A 206 3.61 -6.89 18.56
N THR A 207 3.52 -8.17 18.19
CA THR A 207 2.93 -8.60 16.91
C THR A 207 1.44 -8.25 16.80
N ILE A 208 0.63 -8.51 17.83
CA ILE A 208 -0.80 -8.12 17.90
C ILE A 208 -0.96 -6.61 17.70
N ASN A 209 -0.13 -5.79 18.35
CA ASN A 209 -0.19 -4.34 18.23
C ASN A 209 0.12 -3.88 16.80
N ARG A 210 1.14 -4.48 16.17
CA ARG A 210 1.46 -4.24 14.76
C ARG A 210 0.29 -4.62 13.86
N LEU A 211 -0.28 -5.82 14.01
CA LEU A 211 -1.40 -6.30 13.20
C LEU A 211 -2.64 -5.42 13.33
N ASN A 212 -2.96 -4.92 14.53
CA ASN A 212 -4.05 -3.96 14.72
C ASN A 212 -3.82 -2.66 13.94
N LYS A 213 -2.58 -2.17 13.87
CA LYS A 213 -2.23 -1.01 13.05
C LYS A 213 -2.33 -1.32 11.56
N ASP A 214 -1.77 -2.46 11.13
CA ASP A 214 -1.79 -2.89 9.73
C ASP A 214 -3.23 -2.97 9.19
N VAL A 215 -4.19 -3.45 9.99
CA VAL A 215 -5.63 -3.47 9.60
C VAL A 215 -6.20 -2.08 9.41
N VAL A 216 -5.87 -1.13 10.29
CA VAL A 216 -6.33 0.25 10.14
C VAL A 216 -5.76 0.85 8.86
N ASP A 217 -4.45 0.69 8.63
CA ASP A 217 -3.77 1.24 7.46
C ASP A 217 -4.30 0.61 6.15
N LEU A 218 -4.44 -0.71 6.10
CA LEU A 218 -4.96 -1.42 4.92
C LEU A 218 -6.42 -1.08 4.61
N THR A 219 -7.25 -0.86 5.63
CA THR A 219 -8.69 -0.64 5.44
C THR A 219 -9.06 0.77 4.97
N GLN A 220 -8.13 1.73 4.96
CA GLN A 220 -8.35 3.08 4.44
C GLN A 220 -8.71 3.08 2.96
N ASP A 221 -7.96 2.31 2.16
CA ASP A 221 -8.11 2.22 0.70
C ASP A 221 -8.61 0.84 0.24
N ALA A 222 -9.01 -0.04 1.16
CA ALA A 222 -9.53 -1.36 0.82
C ALA A 222 -10.91 -1.29 0.14
N ASP A 223 -11.19 -2.27 -0.71
CA ASP A 223 -12.57 -2.56 -1.07
C ASP A 223 -13.37 -3.12 0.12
N GLU A 224 -14.69 -3.19 -0.05
CA GLU A 224 -15.56 -3.63 1.05
C GLU A 224 -15.31 -5.08 1.45
N ASN A 225 -14.94 -5.94 0.50
CA ASN A 225 -14.74 -7.36 0.73
C ASN A 225 -13.45 -7.59 1.51
N LEU A 226 -12.33 -7.04 1.02
CA LEU A 226 -11.04 -7.07 1.72
C LEU A 226 -11.18 -6.42 3.09
N GLY A 227 -11.76 -5.21 3.15
CA GLY A 227 -11.86 -4.47 4.40
C GLY A 227 -12.69 -5.20 5.46
N ARG A 228 -13.79 -5.85 5.06
CA ARG A 228 -14.58 -6.71 5.96
C ARG A 228 -13.78 -7.92 6.42
N HIS A 229 -13.12 -8.60 5.50
CA HIS A 229 -12.32 -9.79 5.78
C HIS A 229 -11.19 -9.51 6.78
N LEU A 230 -10.41 -8.45 6.57
CA LEU A 230 -9.31 -8.06 7.47
C LEU A 230 -9.81 -7.73 8.89
N ARG A 231 -10.94 -7.01 9.00
CA ARG A 231 -11.55 -6.68 10.29
C ARG A 231 -12.06 -7.92 11.03
N GLU A 232 -12.67 -8.86 10.31
CA GLU A 232 -13.15 -10.12 10.89
C GLU A 232 -11.98 -10.98 11.39
N GLN A 233 -10.95 -11.17 10.58
CA GLN A 233 -9.75 -11.90 11.00
C GLN A 233 -9.12 -11.29 12.26
N MET A 234 -9.00 -9.96 12.32
CA MET A 234 -8.41 -9.29 13.47
C MET A 234 -9.29 -9.37 14.72
N LYS A 235 -10.62 -9.30 14.54
CA LYS A 235 -11.57 -9.48 15.64
C LYS A 235 -11.43 -10.87 16.28
N GLU A 236 -11.46 -11.92 15.47
CA GLU A 236 -11.30 -13.31 15.95
C GLU A 236 -9.95 -13.53 16.64
N LEU A 237 -8.88 -12.95 16.08
CA LEU A 237 -7.55 -13.03 16.66
C LEU A 237 -7.49 -12.34 18.03
N ASN A 238 -8.05 -11.13 18.15
CA ASN A 238 -8.08 -10.37 19.40
C ASN A 238 -8.94 -11.05 20.47
N GLU A 239 -10.05 -11.69 20.10
CA GLU A 239 -10.89 -12.48 21.01
C GLU A 239 -10.11 -13.70 21.54
N SER A 240 -9.46 -14.45 20.64
CA SER A 240 -8.63 -15.61 20.99
C SER A 240 -7.43 -15.20 21.87
N TRP A 241 -6.78 -14.09 21.53
CA TRP A 241 -5.68 -13.52 22.30
C TRP A 241 -6.13 -13.14 23.73
N SER A 242 -7.27 -12.45 23.85
CA SER A 242 -7.84 -12.05 25.14
C SER A 242 -8.16 -13.25 26.04
N HIS A 243 -8.63 -14.35 25.44
CA HIS A 243 -8.82 -15.62 26.13
C HIS A 243 -7.50 -16.17 26.67
N ILE A 244 -6.43 -16.22 25.85
CA ILE A 244 -5.10 -16.69 26.29
C ILE A 244 -4.53 -15.84 27.43
N ILE A 245 -4.65 -14.52 27.34
CA ILE A 245 -4.20 -13.62 28.42
C ILE A 245 -4.93 -13.92 29.72
N SER A 246 -6.25 -14.11 29.65
CA SER A 246 -7.08 -14.45 30.81
C SER A 246 -6.71 -15.81 31.41
N SER A 247 -6.60 -16.85 30.57
CA SER A 247 -6.19 -18.20 31.00
C SER A 247 -4.78 -18.20 31.59
N THR A 248 -3.84 -17.45 31.02
CA THR A 248 -2.48 -17.35 31.54
C THR A 248 -2.45 -16.67 32.90
N LYS A 249 -3.25 -15.61 33.10
CA LYS A 249 -3.37 -14.95 34.41
C LYS A 249 -3.86 -15.92 35.49
N ILE A 250 -4.89 -16.70 35.18
CA ILE A 250 -5.43 -17.73 36.10
C ILE A 250 -4.36 -18.80 36.38
N PHE A 251 -3.67 -19.29 35.34
CA PHE A 251 -2.60 -20.27 35.48
C PHE A 251 -1.46 -19.78 36.40
N SER A 252 -0.97 -18.55 36.18
CA SER A 252 0.06 -17.96 37.03
C SER A 252 -0.43 -17.74 38.47
N GLN A 253 -1.68 -17.31 38.67
CA GLN A 253 -2.27 -17.18 40.01
C GLN A 253 -2.36 -18.54 40.74
N ASN A 254 -2.79 -19.59 40.04
CA ASN A 254 -2.86 -20.94 40.59
C ASN A 254 -1.49 -21.44 41.04
N ILE A 255 -0.43 -21.19 40.26
CA ILE A 255 0.95 -21.54 40.64
C ILE A 255 1.37 -20.80 41.93
N GLN A 256 1.07 -19.50 42.04
CA GLN A 256 1.40 -18.69 43.22
C GLN A 256 0.68 -19.17 44.49
N VAL A 257 -0.62 -19.49 44.38
CA VAL A 257 -1.40 -20.05 45.49
C VAL A 257 -0.83 -21.41 45.92
N ARG A 258 -0.43 -22.26 44.96
CA ARG A 258 0.20 -23.56 45.26
C ARG A 258 1.54 -23.38 45.98
N GLN A 259 2.36 -22.42 45.54
CA GLN A 259 3.65 -22.13 46.17
C GLN A 259 3.52 -21.63 47.61
N THR A 260 2.61 -20.69 47.86
CA THR A 260 2.36 -20.16 49.20
C THR A 260 1.78 -21.22 50.14
N THR A 261 0.82 -22.02 49.67
CA THR A 261 0.23 -23.11 50.45
C THR A 261 1.27 -24.14 50.87
N LYS A 262 2.16 -24.54 49.94
CA LYS A 262 3.25 -25.48 50.24
C LYS A 262 4.23 -24.90 51.25
N LYS A 263 4.69 -23.65 51.05
CA LYS A 263 5.59 -22.97 51.99
C LYS A 263 5.01 -22.92 53.40
N ASN A 264 3.71 -22.63 53.54
CA ASN A 264 3.04 -22.65 54.83
C ASN A 264 3.02 -24.06 55.45
N ARG A 265 2.68 -25.09 54.68
CA ARG A 265 2.69 -26.49 55.16
C ARG A 265 4.07 -26.91 55.66
N ASP A 266 5.13 -26.57 54.93
CA ASP A 266 6.51 -26.92 55.30
C ASP A 266 6.93 -26.19 56.59
N LEU A 267 6.47 -24.94 56.80
CA LEU A 267 6.70 -24.18 58.04
C LEU A 267 5.97 -24.76 59.25
N PHE A 268 4.76 -25.30 59.09
CA PHE A 268 3.98 -25.91 60.19
C PHE A 268 4.37 -27.37 60.47
N SER A 269 5.24 -27.97 59.66
CA SER A 269 5.74 -29.34 59.83
C SER A 269 7.11 -29.41 60.51
N GLN A 270 7.69 -28.26 60.88
CA GLN A 270 8.93 -28.10 61.67
C GLN A 270 8.58 -27.71 63.11
#